data_AF-A0A9X5XLP0-F1
#
_entry.id   AF-A0A9X5XLP0-F1
#
_cell.length_a   1.000
_cell.length_b   1.000
_cell.length_c   1.000
_cell.angle_alpha   90.00
_cell.angle_beta   90.00
_cell.angle_gamma   90.00
#
_symmetry.space_group_name_H-M   'P 1'
#
loop_
_entity.id
_entity.type
_entity.pdbx_description
1 polymer ?
#
loop_
_entity_poly.entity_id
_entity_poly.type
_entity_poly.pdbx_seq_one_letter_code
_entity_poly.pdbx_strand_id
1 'polypeptide(L)'
;MRRFLHTVDGVTIDAAYDPGARPSGDSASGLNDVVIVVAHGFTGDLDRPHVRHAAAVLARHAAVVTFSFRGHGASGGSSTVGDREVHDLAAAVAWARELGHTRVATVGFSMGGSV
;
A
#
# COMPACT_ATOMS: atom_id res chain seq x y z
N MET A 1 2.73 10.75 -3.74
CA MET A 1 1.63 11.47 -3.06
C MET A 1 1.35 10.80 -1.73
N ARG A 2 1.23 11.52 -0.61
CA ARG A 2 0.88 10.94 0.71
C ARG A 2 -0.55 11.36 1.09
N ARG A 3 -1.33 10.45 1.68
CA ARG A 3 -2.73 10.67 2.07
C ARG A 3 -3.07 9.83 3.30
N PHE A 4 -3.88 10.40 4.19
CA PHE A 4 -4.55 9.63 5.23
C PHE A 4 -5.86 9.02 4.69
N LEU A 5 -5.98 7.71 4.82
CA LEU A 5 -7.14 6.91 4.44
C LEU A 5 -8.00 6.65 5.68
N HIS A 6 -9.28 6.33 5.48
CA HIS A 6 -10.17 5.95 6.56
C HIS A 6 -10.67 4.53 6.34
N THR A 7 -10.51 3.69 7.35
CA THR A 7 -11.05 2.33 7.35
C THR A 7 -12.53 2.33 7.65
N VAL A 8 -13.20 1.23 7.32
CA VAL A 8 -14.64 1.04 7.60
C VAL A 8 -14.96 1.07 9.10
N ASP A 9 -13.97 0.77 9.95
CA ASP A 9 -14.08 0.84 11.41
C ASP A 9 -13.54 2.15 12.02
N GLY A 10 -13.31 3.17 11.19
CA GLY A 10 -13.02 4.53 11.64
C GLY A 10 -11.56 4.82 12.01
N VAL A 11 -10.62 3.93 11.66
CA VAL A 11 -9.18 4.14 11.89
C VAL A 11 -8.59 4.94 10.73
N THR A 12 -7.76 5.92 11.06
CA THR A 12 -6.99 6.70 10.08
C THR A 12 -5.69 5.99 9.75
N ILE A 13 -5.43 5.75 8.46
CA ILE A 13 -4.29 5.00 7.94
C ILE A 13 -3.41 5.89 7.08
N ASP A 14 -2.13 6.00 7.43
CA ASP A 14 -1.14 6.76 6.67
C ASP A 14 -0.64 5.95 5.46
N ALA A 15 -0.81 6.51 4.26
CA ALA A 15 -0.47 5.85 3.02
C ALA A 15 0.26 6.78 2.04
N ALA A 16 1.11 6.20 1.20
CA ALA A 16 1.81 6.87 0.13
C ALA A 16 1.63 6.13 -1.21
N TYR A 17 1.57 6.90 -2.27
CA TYR A 17 1.45 6.45 -3.65
C TYR A 17 2.67 6.91 -4.46
N ASP A 18 3.29 5.96 -5.15
CA ASP A 18 4.32 6.16 -6.16
C ASP A 18 3.74 5.72 -7.52
N PRO A 19 3.65 6.63 -8.52
CA PRO A 19 3.16 6.25 -9.84
C PRO A 19 4.08 5.27 -10.59
N GLY A 20 5.29 5.01 -10.08
CA GLY A 20 6.27 4.14 -10.71
C GLY A 20 6.95 4.79 -11.93
N ALA A 21 7.90 4.06 -12.50
CA ALA A 21 8.53 4.45 -13.76
C ALA A 21 7.53 4.25 -14.91
N ARG A 22 7.16 5.32 -15.61
CA ARG A 22 6.41 5.20 -16.87
C ARG A 22 7.30 4.50 -17.91
N PRO A 23 6.84 3.40 -18.54
CA PRO A 23 7.54 2.85 -19.70
C PRO A 23 7.59 3.92 -20.78
N SER A 24 8.77 4.21 -21.30
CA SER A 24 8.96 5.08 -22.46
C SER A 24 8.38 4.39 -23.70
N GLY A 25 7.09 4.59 -23.99
CA GLY A 25 6.44 4.08 -25.19
C GLY A 25 4.90 4.01 -25.06
N ASP A 26 4.21 4.15 -26.19
CA ASP A 26 2.74 4.21 -26.37
C ASP A 26 1.94 2.98 -25.85
N SER A 27 2.58 2.05 -25.14
CA SER A 27 1.94 0.91 -24.46
C SER A 27 1.19 1.30 -23.18
N ALA A 28 0.78 2.57 -23.07
CA ALA A 28 0.29 3.25 -21.88
C ALA A 28 -1.04 2.72 -21.32
N SER A 29 -1.67 1.69 -21.91
CA SER A 29 -2.93 1.13 -21.41
C SER A 29 -2.77 -0.10 -20.52
N GLY A 30 -1.66 -0.86 -20.59
CA GLY A 30 -1.57 -2.16 -19.91
C GLY A 30 -0.89 -2.16 -18.53
N LEU A 31 0.13 -1.32 -18.34
CA LEU A 31 0.92 -1.22 -17.10
C LEU A 31 0.45 -0.08 -16.18
N ASN A 32 -0.19 0.94 -16.75
CA ASN A 32 -0.83 2.01 -15.97
C ASN A 32 -2.09 1.51 -15.22
N ASP A 33 -2.51 0.28 -15.50
CA ASP A 33 -3.65 -0.39 -14.87
C ASP A 33 -3.26 -1.14 -13.58
N VAL A 34 -1.97 -1.47 -13.42
CA VAL A 34 -1.48 -2.33 -12.33
C VAL A 34 -0.89 -1.49 -11.23
N VAL A 35 -1.34 -1.76 -10.00
CA VAL A 35 -0.78 -1.21 -8.78
C VAL A 35 -0.48 -2.32 -7.78
N ILE A 36 0.66 -2.19 -7.09
CA ILE A 36 1.09 -3.10 -6.06
C ILE A 36 0.92 -2.41 -4.70
N VAL A 37 0.11 -3.00 -3.83
CA VAL A 37 -0.08 -2.53 -2.44
C VAL A 37 0.87 -3.32 -1.54
N VAL A 38 1.81 -2.63 -0.89
CA VAL A 38 2.83 -3.22 -0.03
C VAL A 38 2.42 -3.14 1.44
N ALA A 39 2.23 -4.30 2.06
CA ALA A 39 1.83 -4.49 3.44
C ALA A 39 3.04 -4.90 4.31
N HIS A 40 3.45 -4.06 5.25
CA HIS A 40 4.61 -4.33 6.11
C HIS A 40 4.31 -5.37 7.21
N GLY A 41 5.35 -5.98 7.77
CA GLY A 41 5.22 -6.87 8.92
C GLY A 41 5.00 -6.15 10.25
N PHE A 42 4.76 -6.90 11.31
CA PHE A 42 4.63 -6.33 12.66
C PHE A 42 5.86 -5.48 13.03
N THR A 43 5.65 -4.36 13.71
CA THR A 43 6.66 -3.32 14.04
C THR A 43 7.22 -2.51 12.86
N GLY A 44 6.74 -2.78 11.64
CA GLY A 44 7.05 -1.99 10.44
C GLY A 44 6.25 -0.69 10.34
N ASP A 45 6.51 0.10 9.30
CA ASP A 45 5.73 1.25 8.84
C ASP A 45 6.19 1.63 7.42
N LEU A 46 5.42 2.47 6.71
CA LEU A 46 5.71 2.84 5.31
C LEU A 46 7.08 3.53 5.11
N ASP A 47 7.64 4.13 6.16
CA ASP A 47 8.89 4.88 6.10
C ASP A 47 10.11 4.01 6.46
N ARG A 48 9.91 2.74 6.88
CA ARG A 48 11.01 1.82 7.21
C ARG A 48 11.91 1.54 6.00
N PRO A 49 13.24 1.48 6.18
CA PRO A 49 14.17 1.28 5.07
C PRO A 49 13.89 0.05 4.20
N HIS A 50 13.52 -1.08 4.81
CA HIS A 50 13.21 -2.30 4.06
C HIS A 50 11.91 -2.20 3.25
N VAL A 51 10.88 -1.51 3.78
CA VAL A 51 9.61 -1.26 3.07
C VAL A 51 9.85 -0.31 1.90
N ARG A 52 10.56 0.80 2.15
CA ARG A 52 10.93 1.76 1.10
C ARG A 52 11.78 1.12 0.01
N HIS A 53 12.72 0.24 0.38
CA HIS A 53 13.53 -0.49 -0.59
C HIS A 53 12.66 -1.42 -1.46
N ALA A 54 11.78 -2.23 -0.85
CA ALA A 54 10.86 -3.09 -1.60
C ALA A 54 9.97 -2.27 -2.54
N ALA A 55 9.37 -1.18 -2.04
CA ALA A 55 8.56 -0.27 -2.83
C ALA A 55 9.33 0.31 -4.03
N ALA A 56 10.56 0.78 -3.83
CA ALA A 56 11.39 1.33 -4.91
C ALA A 56 11.75 0.29 -5.99
N VAL A 57 11.99 -0.97 -5.59
CA VAL A 57 12.23 -2.07 -6.54
C VAL A 57 10.97 -2.36 -7.35
N LEU A 58 9.82 -2.44 -6.70
CA LEU A 58 8.52 -2.72 -7.32
C LEU A 58 8.06 -1.56 -8.23
N ALA A 59 8.36 -0.32 -7.86
CA ALA A 59 8.04 0.90 -8.62
C ALA A 59 8.67 0.95 -10.02
N ARG A 60 9.67 0.10 -10.30
CA ARG A 60 10.22 -0.06 -11.65
C ARG A 60 9.29 -0.84 -12.59
N HIS A 61 8.27 -1.50 -12.06
CA HIS A 61 7.42 -2.44 -12.79
C HIS A 61 5.94 -2.03 -12.80
N ALA A 62 5.47 -1.35 -11.77
CA ALA A 62 4.08 -0.92 -11.63
C ALA A 62 4.00 0.28 -10.67
N ALA A 63 2.83 0.92 -10.60
CA ALA A 63 2.58 1.87 -9.53
C ALA A 63 2.57 1.13 -8.18
N VAL A 64 2.89 1.84 -7.09
CA VAL A 64 3.00 1.27 -5.76
C VAL A 64 2.22 2.10 -4.75
N VAL A 65 1.44 1.43 -3.92
CA VAL A 65 0.89 2.00 -2.68
C VAL A 65 1.61 1.36 -1.50
N THR A 66 2.21 2.18 -0.65
CA THR A 66 2.65 1.76 0.69
C THR A 66 1.71 2.35 1.72
N PHE A 67 1.54 1.68 2.85
CA PHE A 67 0.77 2.21 3.97
C PHE A 67 1.31 1.66 5.29
N SER A 68 0.98 2.32 6.39
CA SER A 68 1.22 1.79 7.73
C SER A 68 -0.05 1.15 8.28
N PHE A 69 0.01 -0.11 8.69
CA PHE A 69 -1.09 -0.73 9.43
C PHE A 69 -1.44 0.07 10.70
N ARG A 70 -2.66 -0.09 11.18
CA ARG A 70 -3.10 0.48 12.46
C ARG A 70 -2.10 0.23 13.58
N GLY A 71 -1.90 1.23 14.44
CA GLY A 71 -0.94 1.19 15.54
C GLY A 71 0.53 1.28 15.12
N HIS A 72 0.85 1.60 13.87
CA HIS A 72 2.20 1.76 13.36
C HIS A 72 2.39 3.10 12.62
N GLY A 73 3.62 3.62 12.61
CA GLY A 73 3.93 4.89 11.94
C GLY A 73 3.05 6.04 12.43
N ALA A 74 2.47 6.79 11.48
CA ALA A 74 1.49 7.83 11.78
C ALA A 74 0.03 7.36 11.69
N SER A 75 -0.22 6.06 11.49
CA SER A 75 -1.56 5.50 11.52
C SER A 75 -2.11 5.46 12.94
N GLY A 76 -3.41 5.69 13.07
CA GLY A 76 -4.12 5.61 14.35
C GLY A 76 -4.39 4.18 14.79
N GLY A 77 -5.17 4.05 15.87
CA GLY A 77 -5.64 2.76 16.38
C GLY A 77 -4.55 1.93 17.07
N SER A 78 -4.82 0.63 17.22
CA SER A 78 -3.89 -0.33 17.82
C SER A 78 -3.89 -1.61 17.00
N SER A 79 -2.69 -2.17 16.81
CA SER A 79 -2.53 -3.41 16.07
C SER A 79 -3.25 -4.57 16.74
N THR A 80 -3.87 -5.40 15.92
CA THR A 80 -4.49 -6.67 16.30
C THR A 80 -3.75 -7.86 15.72
N VAL A 81 -2.56 -7.62 15.16
CA VAL A 81 -1.64 -8.64 14.62
C VAL A 81 -2.28 -9.50 13.53
N GLY A 82 -3.21 -8.93 12.76
CA GLY A 82 -3.79 -9.53 11.55
C GLY A 82 -5.31 -9.44 11.47
N ASP A 83 -6.02 -9.43 12.61
CA ASP A 83 -7.49 -9.50 12.63
C ASP A 83 -8.15 -8.30 11.95
N ARG A 84 -7.94 -7.08 12.50
CA ARG A 84 -8.54 -5.86 11.94
C ARG A 84 -7.65 -5.18 10.89
N GLU A 85 -6.39 -5.57 10.77
CA GLU A 85 -5.48 -5.10 9.72
C GLU A 85 -6.04 -5.34 8.30
N VAL A 86 -6.95 -6.31 8.12
CA VAL A 86 -7.69 -6.51 6.85
C VAL A 86 -8.44 -5.26 6.39
N HIS A 87 -8.96 -4.45 7.32
CA HIS A 87 -9.66 -3.21 6.99
C HIS A 87 -8.70 -2.10 6.52
N ASP A 88 -7.46 -2.12 7.00
CA ASP A 88 -6.42 -1.17 6.59
C ASP A 88 -5.98 -1.47 5.16
N LEU A 89 -5.73 -2.75 4.86
CA LEU A 89 -5.40 -3.20 3.52
C LEU A 89 -6.55 -2.92 2.55
N ALA A 90 -7.80 -3.16 2.96
CA ALA A 90 -8.97 -2.83 2.16
C ALA A 90 -9.06 -1.33 1.84
N ALA A 91 -8.75 -0.45 2.79
CA ALA A 91 -8.71 1.00 2.56
C ALA A 91 -7.60 1.38 1.57
N ALA A 92 -6.41 0.79 1.67
CA ALA A 92 -5.32 1.01 0.72
C ALA A 92 -5.67 0.54 -0.70
N VAL A 93 -6.31 -0.63 -0.83
CA VAL A 93 -6.81 -1.17 -2.13
C VAL A 93 -7.90 -0.27 -2.72
N ALA A 94 -8.84 0.21 -1.89
CA ALA A 94 -9.88 1.13 -2.34
C ALA A 94 -9.28 2.43 -2.88
N TRP A 95 -8.30 3.00 -2.17
CA TRP A 95 -7.60 4.18 -2.64
C TRP A 95 -6.84 3.94 -3.95
N ALA A 96 -6.22 2.78 -4.11
CA ALA A 96 -5.55 2.41 -5.35
C ALA A 96 -6.52 2.40 -6.55
N ARG A 97 -7.76 1.94 -6.35
CA ARG A 97 -8.82 2.00 -7.36
C ARG A 97 -9.34 3.42 -7.63
N GLU A 98 -9.45 4.26 -6.60
CA GLU A 98 -9.78 5.69 -6.76
C GLU A 98 -8.75 6.42 -7.65
N LEU A 99 -7.49 5.97 -7.63
CA LEU A 99 -6.42 6.49 -8.48
C LEU A 99 -6.50 5.99 -9.93
N GLY A 100 -7.47 5.15 -10.28
CA GLY A 100 -7.74 4.66 -11.64
C GLY A 100 -7.17 3.28 -11.96
N HIS A 101 -6.52 2.61 -11.01
CA HIS A 101 -5.95 1.28 -11.23
C HIS A 101 -7.03 0.20 -11.24
N THR A 102 -7.11 -0.57 -12.32
CA THR A 102 -8.11 -1.64 -12.50
C THR A 102 -7.61 -2.99 -11.97
N ARG A 103 -6.29 -3.16 -11.82
CA ARG A 103 -5.63 -4.40 -11.39
C ARG A 103 -4.80 -4.13 -10.15
N VAL A 104 -5.20 -4.70 -9.02
CA VAL A 104 -4.50 -4.53 -7.75
C VAL A 104 -3.87 -5.84 -7.32
N ALA A 105 -2.57 -5.83 -7.07
CA ALA A 105 -1.85 -6.93 -6.44
C ALA A 105 -1.40 -6.51 -5.04
N THR A 106 -1.41 -7.44 -4.08
CA THR A 106 -0.88 -7.21 -2.74
C THR A 106 0.44 -7.96 -2.57
N VAL A 107 1.40 -7.33 -1.88
CA VAL A 107 2.66 -7.95 -1.47
C VAL A 107 2.82 -7.68 0.02
N GLY A 108 2.90 -8.74 0.80
CA GLY A 108 2.97 -8.66 2.25
C GLY A 108 4.16 -9.38 2.85
N PHE A 109 4.64 -8.89 4.00
CA PHE A 109 5.73 -9.51 4.75
C PHE A 109 5.27 -9.93 6.14
N SER A 110 5.55 -11.17 6.57
CA SER A 110 5.17 -11.70 7.89
C SER A 110 3.67 -11.46 8.18
N MET A 111 3.33 -10.70 9.23
CA MET A 111 1.95 -10.26 9.52
C MET A 111 1.25 -9.70 8.27
N GLY A 112 1.88 -8.76 7.56
CA GLY A 112 1.30 -8.16 6.37
C GLY A 112 1.11 -9.14 5.20
N GLY A 113 1.78 -10.29 5.20
CA GLY A 113 1.55 -11.37 4.24
C GLY A 113 0.47 -12.37 4.66
N SER A 114 0.02 -12.32 5.91
CA SER A 114 -1.09 -13.13 6.42
C SER A 114 -2.44 -12.42 6.34
N VAL A 115 -2.43 -11.11 6.11
CA VAL A 115 -3.57 -10.20 5.91
C VAL A 115 -3.90 -10.12 4.43
#